data_AF-A0A1F6EHL2-F1
#
_entry.id   AF-A0A1F6EHL2-F1
#
_cell.length_a   1.000
_cell.length_b   1.000
_cell.length_c   1.000
_cell.angle_alpha   90.00
_cell.angle_beta   90.00
_cell.angle_gamma   90.00
#
_symmetry.space_group_name_H-M   'P 1'
#
loop_
_entity.id
_entity.type
_entity.pdbx_description
1 polymer ?
#
loop_
_entity_poly.entity_id
_entity_poly.type
_entity_poly.pdbx_seq_one_letter_code
_entity_poly.pdbx_strand_id
1 'polypeptide(L)'
;MREQQLFYTQACLIAFVGAVHIIALDQYLYWRFPWLDLFVHFFAALWIALFAVWFCVVTTRGRAFGKILAVVILAGIGWELFEIWGGIPREANFAFDTALDLTMDTLGGISGFFLASRMLARDTIVPHGTDKNDPS
;
A
#
# COMPACT_ATOMS: atom_id res chain seq x y z
N MET A 1 -11.83 16.30 -6.14
CA MET A 1 -12.63 15.05 -6.27
C MET A 1 -11.76 13.78 -6.28
N ARG A 2 -10.73 13.64 -7.14
CA ARG A 2 -9.94 12.38 -7.23
C ARG A 2 -8.88 12.18 -6.13
N GLU A 3 -8.29 13.26 -5.61
CA GLU A 3 -7.47 13.19 -4.39
C GLU A 3 -8.31 12.73 -3.18
N GLN A 4 -9.57 13.16 -3.11
CA GLN A 4 -10.52 12.71 -2.10
C GLN A 4 -10.86 11.22 -2.32
N GLN A 5 -11.01 10.75 -3.57
CA GLN A 5 -11.18 9.32 -3.84
C GLN A 5 -9.97 8.50 -3.40
N LEU A 6 -8.74 8.95 -3.71
CA LEU A 6 -7.52 8.29 -3.27
C LEU A 6 -7.42 8.26 -1.73
N PHE A 7 -7.77 9.36 -1.08
CA PHE A 7 -7.86 9.46 0.38
C PHE A 7 -8.91 8.49 0.96
N TYR A 8 -10.13 8.43 0.42
CA TYR A 8 -11.15 7.49 0.88
C TYR A 8 -10.74 6.03 0.62
N THR A 9 -10.13 5.73 -0.52
CA THR A 9 -9.58 4.39 -0.80
C THR A 9 -8.52 4.01 0.23
N GLN A 10 -7.60 4.92 0.57
CA GLN A 10 -6.62 4.71 1.63
C GLN A 10 -7.28 4.50 2.99
N ALA A 11 -8.24 5.34 3.37
CA ALA A 11 -8.92 5.27 4.65
C ALA A 11 -9.70 3.96 4.83
N CYS A 12 -10.44 3.53 3.81
CA CYS A 12 -11.15 2.26 3.81
C CYS A 12 -10.18 1.08 3.87
N LEU A 13 -9.08 1.13 3.10
CA LEU A 13 -8.11 0.06 3.06
C LEU A 13 -7.39 -0.11 4.41
N ILE A 14 -6.89 0.97 5.02
CA ILE A 14 -6.18 0.86 6.31
C ILE A 14 -7.12 0.47 7.44
N ALA A 15 -8.38 0.94 7.42
CA ALA A 15 -9.39 0.51 8.37
C ALA A 15 -9.66 -1.00 8.26
N PHE A 16 -9.77 -1.51 7.02
CA PHE A 16 -9.93 -2.94 6.77
C PHE A 16 -8.72 -3.76 7.22
N VAL A 17 -7.50 -3.38 6.81
CA VAL A 17 -6.27 -4.07 7.21
C VAL A 17 -6.09 -4.05 8.73
N GLY A 18 -6.30 -2.89 9.35
CA GLY A 18 -6.21 -2.75 10.81
C GLY A 18 -7.23 -3.61 11.54
N ALA A 19 -8.47 -3.66 11.07
CA ALA A 19 -9.50 -4.54 11.65
C ALA A 19 -9.10 -6.02 11.53
N VAL A 20 -8.63 -6.46 10.36
CA VAL A 20 -8.14 -7.83 10.14
C VAL A 20 -6.98 -8.14 11.08
N HIS A 21 -6.00 -7.25 11.20
CA HIS A 21 -4.82 -7.44 12.05
C HIS A 21 -5.19 -7.53 13.54
N ILE A 22 -6.04 -6.63 14.05
CA ILE A 22 -6.49 -6.64 15.45
C ILE A 22 -7.24 -7.93 15.76
N ILE A 23 -8.19 -8.33 14.91
CA ILE A 23 -8.94 -9.59 15.08
C ILE A 23 -7.99 -10.78 15.00
N ALA A 24 -7.01 -10.76 14.09
CA ALA A 24 -6.06 -11.85 13.93
C ALA A 24 -5.14 -12.03 15.13
N LEU A 25 -4.72 -10.95 15.79
CA LEU A 25 -3.97 -11.01 17.04
C LEU A 25 -4.85 -11.51 18.19
N ASP A 26 -6.02 -10.91 18.39
CA ASP A 26 -6.94 -11.23 19.49
C ASP A 26 -7.38 -12.70 19.47
N GLN A 27 -7.61 -13.25 18.28
CA GLN A 27 -8.08 -14.63 18.08
C GLN A 27 -6.95 -15.60 17.72
N TYR A 28 -5.69 -15.18 17.82
CA TYR A 28 -4.51 -15.99 17.47
C TYR A 28 -4.55 -16.58 16.04
N LEU A 29 -5.16 -15.88 15.09
CA LEU A 29 -5.35 -16.36 13.72
C LEU A 29 -4.05 -16.44 12.93
N TYR A 30 -3.04 -15.62 13.24
CA TYR A 30 -1.72 -15.70 12.59
C TYR A 30 -1.04 -17.05 12.80
N TRP A 31 -1.21 -17.65 13.98
CA TRP A 31 -0.66 -18.97 14.30
C TRP A 31 -1.50 -20.10 13.71
N ARG A 32 -2.81 -19.86 13.50
CA ARG A 32 -3.70 -20.86 12.90
C ARG A 32 -3.66 -20.87 11.36
N PHE A 33 -3.50 -19.70 10.77
CA PHE A 33 -3.58 -19.42 9.34
C PHE A 33 -2.41 -18.51 8.91
N PRO A 34 -1.20 -19.06 8.70
CA PRO A 34 -0.02 -18.25 8.37
C PRO A 34 -0.16 -17.40 7.09
N TRP A 35 -0.98 -17.84 6.12
CA TRP A 35 -1.26 -17.06 4.91
C TRP A 35 -1.96 -15.73 5.18
N LEU A 36 -2.59 -15.57 6.35
CA LEU A 36 -3.22 -14.31 6.75
C LEU A 36 -2.19 -13.20 6.96
N ASP A 37 -0.97 -13.58 7.32
CA ASP A 37 0.16 -12.68 7.49
C ASP A 37 0.61 -12.09 6.15
N LEU A 38 0.82 -12.97 5.17
CA LEU A 38 1.09 -12.62 3.78
C LEU A 38 0.01 -11.68 3.21
N PHE A 39 -1.25 -11.91 3.58
CA PHE A 39 -2.37 -11.04 3.20
C PHE A 39 -2.21 -9.65 3.82
N VAL A 40 -1.93 -9.56 5.12
CA VAL A 40 -1.73 -8.26 5.80
C VAL A 40 -0.52 -7.52 5.22
N HIS A 41 0.62 -8.18 5.01
CA HIS A 41 1.80 -7.60 4.36
C HIS A 41 1.46 -6.98 3.01
N PHE A 42 0.82 -7.75 2.12
CA PHE A 42 0.43 -7.26 0.80
C PHE A 42 -0.45 -6.00 0.87
N PHE A 43 -1.53 -6.03 1.67
CA PHE A 43 -2.48 -4.92 1.71
C PHE A 43 -1.95 -3.72 2.50
N ALA A 44 -1.10 -3.93 3.51
CA ALA A 44 -0.39 -2.86 4.21
C ALA A 44 0.61 -2.16 3.27
N ALA A 45 1.43 -2.90 2.54
CA ALA A 45 2.35 -2.33 1.56
C ALA A 45 1.64 -1.63 0.39
N LEU A 46 0.50 -2.18 -0.06
CA LEU A 46 -0.38 -1.53 -1.01
C LEU A 46 -0.84 -0.18 -0.48
N TRP A 47 -1.28 -0.11 0.77
CA TRP A 47 -1.67 1.14 1.41
C TRP A 47 -0.51 2.14 1.51
N ILE A 48 0.69 1.69 1.92
CA ILE A 48 1.89 2.53 2.02
C ILE A 48 2.22 3.16 0.65
N ALA A 49 2.15 2.38 -0.44
CA ALA A 49 2.39 2.90 -1.78
C ALA A 49 1.30 3.88 -2.23
N LEU A 50 0.02 3.62 -1.93
CA LEU A 50 -1.06 4.58 -2.20
C LEU A 50 -0.79 5.90 -1.48
N PHE A 51 -0.44 5.84 -0.18
CA PHE A 51 -0.14 6.99 0.64
C PHE A 51 1.07 7.76 0.13
N ALA A 52 2.17 7.07 -0.19
CA ALA A 52 3.39 7.68 -0.72
C ALA A 52 3.12 8.40 -2.05
N VAL A 53 2.34 7.80 -2.96
CA VAL A 53 1.94 8.47 -4.22
C VAL A 53 1.10 9.71 -3.93
N TRP A 54 0.09 9.62 -3.07
CA TRP A 54 -0.75 10.75 -2.69
C TRP A 54 0.07 11.88 -2.07
N PHE A 55 0.94 11.55 -1.11
CA PHE A 55 1.83 12.49 -0.46
C PHE A 55 2.75 13.17 -1.48
N CYS A 56 3.32 12.41 -2.42
CA CYS A 56 4.12 12.97 -3.51
C CYS A 56 3.34 13.95 -4.37
N VAL A 57 2.05 13.72 -4.65
CA VAL A 57 1.19 14.65 -5.41
C VAL A 57 0.93 15.94 -4.64
N VAL A 58 0.67 15.84 -3.34
CA VAL A 58 0.31 17.00 -2.50
C VAL A 58 1.54 17.85 -2.14
N THR A 59 2.71 17.24 -1.96
CA THR A 59 3.91 17.94 -1.44
C THR A 59 5.01 18.18 -2.47
N THR A 60 5.09 17.38 -3.52
CA THR A 60 6.14 17.46 -4.55
C THR A 60 5.52 17.39 -5.95
N ARG A 61 6.31 17.51 -7.02
CA ARG A 61 5.84 17.25 -8.40
C ARG A 61 6.31 15.92 -8.98
N GLY A 62 7.04 15.10 -8.20
CA GLY A 62 7.74 13.92 -8.71
C GLY A 62 7.27 12.61 -8.09
N ARG A 63 6.61 11.76 -8.89
CA ARG A 63 6.24 10.38 -8.52
C ARG A 63 7.22 9.40 -9.16
N ALA A 64 8.35 9.17 -8.52
CA ALA A 64 9.34 8.20 -9.01
C ALA A 64 9.06 6.82 -8.42
N PHE A 65 8.78 5.83 -9.28
CA PHE A 65 8.52 4.45 -8.90
C PHE A 65 9.57 3.90 -7.92
N GLY A 66 10.86 4.07 -8.24
CA GLY A 66 11.96 3.59 -7.40
C GLY A 66 11.98 4.20 -5.98
N LYS A 67 11.59 5.47 -5.82
CA LYS A 67 11.49 6.10 -4.48
C LYS A 67 10.37 5.49 -3.66
N ILE A 68 9.21 5.27 -4.29
CA ILE A 68 8.04 4.69 -3.61
C ILE A 68 8.30 3.24 -3.24
N LEU A 69 8.92 2.46 -4.14
CA LEU A 69 9.31 1.09 -3.85
C LEU A 69 10.33 1.01 -2.71
N ALA A 70 11.31 1.93 -2.68
CA ALA A 70 12.25 2.01 -1.56
C ALA A 70 11.54 2.29 -0.22
N VAL A 71 10.55 3.20 -0.18
CA VAL A 71 9.75 3.46 1.02
C VAL A 71 9.01 2.21 1.48
N VAL A 72 8.39 1.47 0.56
CA VAL A 72 7.67 0.22 0.88
C VAL A 72 8.63 -0.83 1.46
N ILE A 73 9.77 -1.06 0.82
CA ILE A 73 10.75 -2.05 1.28
C ILE A 73 11.32 -1.67 2.66
N LEU A 74 11.63 -0.39 2.88
CA LEU A 74 12.11 0.07 4.19
C LEU A 74 11.06 -0.08 5.28
N ALA A 75 9.78 0.11 4.96
CA ALA A 75 8.69 -0.12 5.89
C ALA A 75 8.53 -1.62 6.23
N GLY A 76 8.62 -2.50 5.22
CA GLY A 76 8.59 -3.95 5.40
C GLY A 76 9.73 -4.45 6.29
N ILE A 77 10.97 -4.04 5.99
CA ILE A 77 12.13 -4.34 6.85
C ILE A 77 11.92 -3.79 8.28
N GLY A 78 11.35 -2.60 8.40
CA GLY A 78 11.00 -2.02 9.71
C GLY A 78 10.00 -2.87 10.50
N TRP A 79 9.03 -3.48 9.82
CA TRP A 79 8.06 -4.39 10.43
C TRP A 79 8.71 -5.68 10.93
N GLU A 80 9.54 -6.33 10.12
CA GLU A 80 10.29 -7.53 10.51
C GLU A 80 11.16 -7.27 11.75
N LEU A 81 11.85 -6.13 11.79
CA LEU A 81 12.66 -5.72 12.95
C LEU A 81 11.79 -5.48 14.20
N PHE A 82 10.58 -4.94 14.02
CA PHE A 82 9.62 -4.76 15.10
C PHE A 82 9.14 -6.11 15.66
N GLU A 83 8.90 -7.11 14.81
CA GLU A 83 8.50 -8.45 15.26
C GLU A 83 9.60 -9.16 16.05
N ILE A 84 10.85 -9.06 15.58
CA ILE A 84 12.03 -9.55 16.32
C ILE A 84 12.08 -8.89 17.69
N TRP A 85 11.96 -7.57 17.75
CA TRP A 85 11.99 -6.82 19.01
C TRP A 85 10.82 -7.18 19.94
N GLY A 86 9.64 -7.45 19.38
CA GLY A 86 8.45 -7.88 20.10
C GLY A 86 8.49 -9.34 20.59
N GLY A 87 9.51 -10.12 20.19
CA GLY A 87 9.62 -11.54 20.56
C GLY A 87 8.53 -12.41 19.94
N ILE A 88 7.96 -11.98 18.81
CA ILE A 88 6.95 -12.71 18.04
C ILE A 88 7.42 -13.28 16.68
N PRO A 89 8.73 -13.39 16.34
CA PRO A 89 9.11 -13.94 15.04
C PRO A 89 8.75 -15.43 14.95
N ARG A 90 8.45 -15.91 13.75
CA ARG A 90 8.30 -17.36 13.50
C ARG A 90 9.66 -18.05 13.50
N GLU A 91 10.19 -18.33 14.69
CA GLU A 91 11.57 -18.83 14.88
C GLU A 91 11.90 -20.09 14.06
N ALA A 92 10.93 -20.97 13.82
CA ALA A 92 11.16 -22.21 13.09
C ALA A 92 11.57 -22.01 11.62
N ASN A 93 11.16 -20.91 10.97
CA ASN A 93 11.43 -20.64 9.55
C ASN A 93 11.64 -19.15 9.25
N PHE A 94 12.18 -18.39 10.22
CA PHE A 94 12.27 -16.93 10.19
C PHE A 94 12.76 -16.37 8.85
N ALA A 95 13.89 -16.86 8.32
CA ALA A 95 14.44 -16.37 7.05
C ALA A 95 13.53 -16.59 5.83
N PHE A 96 12.75 -17.69 5.81
CA PHE A 96 11.81 -17.98 4.73
C PHE A 96 10.52 -17.16 4.87
N ASP A 97 10.05 -16.97 6.10
CA ASP A 97 8.90 -16.13 6.45
C ASP A 97 9.15 -14.68 6.01
N THR A 98 10.22 -14.06 6.55
CA THR A 98 10.68 -12.72 6.17
C THR A 98 10.85 -12.54 4.66
N ALA A 99 11.36 -13.56 3.96
CA ALA A 99 11.52 -13.49 2.50
C ALA A 99 10.17 -13.48 1.77
N LEU A 100 9.18 -14.24 2.25
CA LEU A 100 7.82 -14.19 1.72
C LEU A 100 7.14 -12.87 2.07
N ASP A 101 7.30 -12.37 3.29
CA ASP A 101 6.72 -11.11 3.73
C ASP A 101 7.23 -9.93 2.91
N LEU A 102 8.55 -9.82 2.72
CA LEU A 102 9.15 -8.81 1.84
C LEU A 102 8.75 -8.98 0.36
N THR A 103 8.48 -10.21 -0.08
CA THR A 103 7.93 -10.46 -1.43
C THR A 103 6.51 -9.92 -1.54
N MET A 104 5.66 -10.18 -0.54
CA MET A 104 4.30 -9.67 -0.50
C MET A 104 4.26 -8.15 -0.37
N ASP A 105 5.19 -7.56 0.40
CA ASP A 105 5.35 -6.12 0.50
C ASP A 105 5.72 -5.52 -0.86
N THR A 106 6.66 -6.13 -1.58
CA THR A 106 7.06 -5.70 -2.93
C THR A 106 5.87 -5.76 -3.89
N LEU A 107 5.13 -6.87 -3.92
CA LEU A 107 3.96 -7.03 -4.79
C LEU A 107 2.83 -6.05 -4.43
N GLY A 108 2.60 -5.83 -3.13
CA GLY A 108 1.64 -4.85 -2.62
C GLY A 108 2.02 -3.43 -3.02
N GLY A 109 3.28 -3.06 -2.82
CA GLY A 109 3.82 -1.75 -3.18
C GLY A 109 3.75 -1.46 -4.68
N ILE A 110 4.11 -2.42 -5.52
CA ILE A 110 3.97 -2.33 -6.99
C ILE A 110 2.49 -2.13 -7.36
N SER A 111 1.60 -2.94 -6.80
CA SER A 111 0.16 -2.86 -7.05
C SER A 111 -0.42 -1.51 -6.62
N GLY A 112 -0.03 -1.01 -5.44
CA GLY A 112 -0.46 0.29 -4.92
C GLY A 112 0.05 1.44 -5.77
N PHE A 113 1.30 1.40 -6.25
CA PHE A 113 1.83 2.41 -7.16
C PHE A 113 1.02 2.49 -8.46
N PHE A 114 0.75 1.34 -9.09
CA PHE A 114 -0.02 1.30 -10.34
C PHE A 114 -1.49 1.68 -10.13
N LEU A 115 -2.10 1.24 -9.03
CA LEU A 115 -3.48 1.60 -8.67
C LEU A 115 -3.62 3.11 -8.47
N ALA A 116 -2.75 3.73 -7.65
CA ALA A 116 -2.77 5.17 -7.46
C ALA A 116 -2.47 5.92 -8.77
N SER A 117 -1.48 5.46 -9.54
CA SER A 117 -1.16 6.06 -10.84
C SER A 117 -2.34 5.99 -11.81
N ARG A 118 -3.07 4.87 -11.86
CA ARG A 118 -4.28 4.71 -12.66
C ARG A 118 -5.41 5.62 -12.19
N MET A 119 -5.64 5.71 -10.89
CA MET A 119 -6.66 6.60 -10.31
C MET A 119 -6.39 8.07 -10.64
N LEU A 120 -5.11 8.45 -10.74
CA LEU A 120 -4.67 9.80 -11.11
C LEU A 120 -4.58 10.02 -12.63
N ALA A 121 -4.35 8.97 -13.45
CA ALA A 121 -4.15 9.07 -14.90
C ALA A 121 -5.44 9.03 -15.73
N ARG A 122 -6.61 8.66 -15.17
CA ARG A 122 -7.93 8.70 -15.85
C ARG A 122 -8.41 10.12 -16.24
N ASP A 123 -7.49 11.08 -16.28
CA ASP A 123 -7.72 12.51 -16.48
C ASP A 123 -7.21 13.04 -17.82
N THR A 124 -6.32 12.34 -18.51
CA THR A 124 -5.75 12.82 -19.79
C THR A 124 -6.58 12.42 -21.01
N ILE A 125 -7.62 11.60 -20.85
CA ILE A 125 -8.48 11.08 -21.94
C ILE A 125 -9.92 11.60 -21.83
N VAL A 126 -10.09 12.87 -21.43
CA VAL A 126 -11.23 13.65 -21.91
C VAL A 126 -10.64 14.62 -22.93
N PRO A 127 -10.83 14.41 -24.24
CA PRO A 127 -10.48 15.44 -25.21
C PRO A 127 -11.26 16.69 -24.82
N HIS A 128 -10.57 17.82 -24.69
CA HIS A 128 -11.20 19.14 -24.77
C HIS A 128 -11.86 19.26 -26.15
N GLY A 129 -13.08 18.75 -26.25
CA GLY A 129 -13.96 18.83 -27.39
C GLY A 129 -14.98 19.94 -27.16
N THR A 130 -14.64 21.11 -27.70
CA THR A 130 -15.56 22.14 -28.24
C THR A 130 -16.60 22.73 -27.27
N ASP A 131 -16.21 23.79 -26.55
CA ASP A 131 -17.20 24.85 -26.29
C ASP A 131 -17.28 25.71 -27.56
N LYS A 132 -18.43 25.66 -28.24
CA LYS A 132 -18.73 26.36 -29.49
C LYS A 132 -19.46 27.68 -29.20
N ASN A 133 -19.00 28.45 -28.22
CA ASN A 133 -19.63 29.72 -27.84
C ASN A 133 -18.62 30.87 -27.78
N ASP A 134 -17.83 31.06 -28.85
CA ASP A 134 -17.07 32.28 -29.08
C ASP A 134 -17.82 33.16 -30.10
N PRO A 135 -18.57 34.19 -29.65
CA PRO A 135 -19.16 35.16 -30.55
C PRO A 135 -18.09 36.18 -30.99
N SER A 136 -17.88 36.23 -32.30
CA SER A 136 -17.10 37.23 -33.05
C SER A 136 -17.46 38.68 -32.74
#